data_AF-A0A9E3R655-F1
#
_entry.id   AF-A0A9E3R655-F1
#
_cell.length_a   1.000
_cell.length_b   1.000
_cell.length_c   1.000
_cell.angle_alpha   90.00
_cell.angle_beta   90.00
_cell.angle_gamma   90.00
#
_symmetry.space_group_name_H-M   'P 1'
#
loop_
_entity.id
_entity.type
_entity.pdbx_description
1 polymer ?
#
loop_
_entity_poly.entity_id
_entity_poly.type
_entity_poly.pdbx_seq_one_letter_code
_entity_poly.pdbx_strand_id
1 'polypeptide(L)'
;RSASRGASSDGEALERARAGSARREAGSSAAAPADLGHEAEATPPSGASSAAPQPGDDAGAQADRHGDGGAPSVGSMPTRVTARLDVVNTCARPVELRWVDWGGAERTYRTLAPGARATQNTYAMHLWRLYEDGALRREFALPSSMHAEVRACDDPDAPLRPVPDSGFVPYAPERTDGGLTPCTPAPVPDVPGPCSPRGEAPAATVVLVDDCALEPVELFWVDFDCHERSYARVGPGELARQATFAGHRWRVRWSRTGQLLQEFVATPGTLELGACRCPR
;
A
#
# COMPACT_ATOMS: atom_id res chain seq x y z
N ARG A 1 -39.60 27.34 -55.87
CA ARG A 1 -38.64 27.47 -56.99
C ARG A 1 -37.27 27.61 -56.32
N SER A 2 -36.27 26.73 -56.34
CA SER A 2 -35.90 25.47 -57.01
C SER A 2 -34.77 24.89 -56.10
N ALA A 3 -34.74 23.64 -55.62
CA ALA A 3 -34.52 22.34 -56.24
C ALA A 3 -33.13 22.14 -56.95
N SER A 4 -32.22 21.40 -56.30
CA SER A 4 -31.13 20.55 -56.86
C SER A 4 -30.56 19.71 -55.70
N ARG A 5 -30.68 18.37 -55.54
CA ARG A 5 -30.45 17.15 -56.34
C ARG A 5 -28.98 16.84 -56.72
N GLY A 6 -28.52 15.65 -56.27
CA GLY A 6 -27.34 14.88 -56.71
C GLY A 6 -26.94 13.87 -55.59
N ALA A 7 -27.44 12.63 -55.55
CA ALA A 7 -26.98 11.40 -56.25
C ALA A 7 -25.52 11.03 -55.90
N SER A 8 -25.23 10.03 -55.05
CA SER A 8 -25.32 8.55 -55.21
C SER A 8 -24.14 7.93 -55.98
N SER A 9 -23.37 7.08 -55.31
CA SER A 9 -22.68 5.95 -55.94
C SER A 9 -22.37 4.87 -54.90
N ASP A 10 -23.05 3.73 -55.06
CA ASP A 10 -22.75 2.43 -54.48
C ASP A 10 -21.41 1.86 -54.97
N GLY A 11 -20.86 0.92 -54.21
CA GLY A 11 -19.66 0.15 -54.56
C GLY A 11 -19.52 -1.10 -53.69
N GLU A 12 -20.39 -2.07 -53.94
CA GLU A 12 -20.32 -3.47 -53.48
C GLU A 12 -19.05 -4.16 -54.03
N ALA A 13 -18.32 -4.92 -53.20
CA ALA A 13 -17.54 -6.06 -53.66
C ALA A 13 -17.36 -7.10 -52.54
N LEU A 14 -17.80 -8.30 -52.88
CA LEU A 14 -17.97 -9.49 -52.08
C LEU A 14 -16.70 -10.40 -52.21
N GLU A 15 -16.46 -11.25 -51.19
CA GLU A 15 -16.33 -12.71 -51.36
C GLU A 15 -14.98 -13.47 -51.11
N ARG A 16 -15.07 -14.42 -50.13
CA ARG A 16 -14.43 -15.77 -49.96
C ARG A 16 -12.90 -15.89 -49.72
N ALA A 17 -12.34 -16.91 -49.05
CA ALA A 17 -12.79 -18.00 -48.16
C ALA A 17 -11.56 -18.87 -47.77
N ARG A 18 -11.80 -19.81 -46.82
CA ARG A 18 -11.08 -21.09 -46.51
C ARG A 18 -9.93 -21.00 -45.49
N ALA A 19 -10.03 -21.63 -44.30
CA ALA A 19 -10.20 -23.05 -43.92
C ALA A 19 -8.85 -23.80 -43.82
N GLY A 20 -8.60 -24.38 -42.64
CA GLY A 20 -7.45 -25.24 -42.36
C GLY A 20 -7.47 -25.81 -40.93
N SER A 21 -8.32 -26.80 -40.68
CA SER A 21 -8.13 -27.78 -39.59
C SER A 21 -7.10 -28.82 -40.00
N ALA A 22 -6.29 -29.31 -39.05
CA ALA A 22 -6.31 -30.70 -38.57
C ALA A 22 -4.95 -31.16 -37.97
N ARG A 23 -5.05 -31.88 -36.83
CA ARG A 23 -4.37 -33.16 -36.47
C ARG A 23 -2.82 -33.16 -36.41
N ARG A 24 -2.12 -33.93 -35.56
CA ARG A 24 -2.35 -35.22 -34.88
C ARG A 24 -1.19 -35.48 -33.90
N GLU A 25 -1.48 -36.29 -32.86
CA GLU A 25 -0.67 -37.40 -32.29
C GLU A 25 0.80 -37.18 -31.91
N ALA A 26 1.18 -37.28 -30.62
CA ALA A 26 1.37 -38.49 -29.80
C ALA A 26 2.68 -39.25 -30.06
N GLY A 27 3.44 -39.49 -28.99
CA GLY A 27 4.42 -40.59 -28.92
C GLY A 27 5.80 -40.22 -28.36
N SER A 28 6.07 -40.66 -27.13
CA SER A 28 7.05 -41.73 -26.85
C SER A 28 7.87 -41.50 -25.58
N SER A 29 7.64 -42.41 -24.64
CA SER A 29 8.52 -42.80 -23.53
C SER A 29 9.83 -43.40 -24.06
N ALA A 30 10.96 -43.17 -23.38
CA ALA A 30 11.79 -44.22 -22.77
C ALA A 30 13.18 -43.72 -22.30
N ALA A 31 13.63 -44.39 -21.24
CA ALA A 31 15.02 -44.67 -20.84
C ALA A 31 15.78 -43.66 -19.95
N ALA A 32 15.92 -44.08 -18.69
CA ALA A 32 17.01 -43.72 -17.79
C ALA A 32 18.36 -44.30 -18.27
N PRO A 33 19.47 -43.76 -17.75
CA PRO A 33 20.38 -44.63 -17.02
C PRO A 33 20.79 -44.07 -15.65
N ALA A 34 21.28 -44.97 -14.82
CA ALA A 34 21.72 -44.76 -13.46
C ALA A 34 23.13 -44.12 -13.37
N ASP A 35 23.36 -43.54 -12.19
CA ASP A 35 24.51 -43.78 -11.30
C ASP A 35 25.58 -42.68 -11.14
N LEU A 36 26.10 -42.69 -9.90
CA LEU A 36 27.31 -42.08 -9.33
C LEU A 36 27.17 -40.67 -8.74
N GLY A 37 27.04 -40.65 -7.41
CA GLY A 37 26.93 -39.45 -6.57
C GLY A 37 28.25 -38.74 -6.31
N HIS A 38 28.16 -37.62 -5.60
CA HIS A 38 29.26 -36.96 -4.87
C HIS A 38 28.65 -36.23 -3.66
N GLU A 39 29.26 -36.54 -2.51
CA GLU A 39 29.70 -35.63 -1.44
C GLU A 39 28.72 -34.74 -0.67
N ALA A 40 28.95 -34.76 0.64
CA ALA A 40 28.23 -34.03 1.67
C ALA A 40 28.53 -32.53 1.59
N GLU A 41 27.47 -31.71 1.61
CA GLU A 41 27.55 -30.30 1.95
C GLU A 41 26.53 -29.95 3.03
N ALA A 42 26.98 -29.12 3.96
CA ALA A 42 26.36 -28.84 5.24
C ALA A 42 24.99 -28.16 5.09
N THR A 43 24.03 -28.66 5.87
CA THR A 43 22.72 -28.04 6.09
C THR A 43 22.90 -26.64 6.72
N PRO A 44 22.49 -25.54 6.05
CA PRO A 44 22.35 -24.27 6.75
C PRO A 44 21.19 -24.37 7.76
N PRO A 45 21.25 -23.69 8.93
CA PRO A 45 20.14 -23.71 9.87
C PRO A 45 18.90 -23.10 9.20
N SER A 46 17.83 -23.89 9.10
CA SER A 46 16.48 -23.43 8.80
C SER A 46 16.06 -22.39 9.85
N GLY A 47 16.33 -21.12 9.58
CA GLY A 47 15.67 -20.01 10.24
C GLY A 47 14.20 -20.02 9.83
N ALA A 48 13.34 -20.62 10.65
CA ALA A 48 11.91 -20.55 10.46
C ALA A 48 11.48 -19.08 10.47
N SER A 49 11.20 -18.55 9.27
CA SER A 49 10.45 -17.30 9.09
C SER A 49 9.05 -17.57 9.61
N SER A 50 8.85 -17.36 10.90
CA SER A 50 7.53 -17.46 11.52
C SER A 50 6.73 -16.27 11.01
N ALA A 51 5.87 -16.51 10.02
CA ALA A 51 4.80 -15.58 9.71
C ALA A 51 4.05 -15.35 11.03
N ALA A 52 3.98 -14.08 11.43
CA ALA A 52 3.14 -13.68 12.55
C ALA A 52 1.74 -14.30 12.35
N PRO A 53 1.08 -14.82 13.40
CA PRO A 53 -0.36 -14.97 13.34
C PRO A 53 -0.92 -13.63 12.85
N GLN A 54 -1.69 -13.67 11.77
CA GLN A 54 -2.32 -12.46 11.27
C GLN A 54 -3.14 -11.89 12.45
N PRO A 55 -2.98 -10.60 12.79
CA PRO A 55 -3.79 -9.97 13.81
C PRO A 55 -5.24 -9.99 13.33
N GLY A 56 -5.97 -11.04 13.69
CA GLY A 56 -7.27 -11.38 13.12
C GLY A 56 -7.92 -12.63 13.71
N ASP A 57 -7.16 -13.66 14.11
CA ASP A 57 -7.79 -14.96 14.40
C ASP A 57 -7.97 -15.32 15.89
N ASP A 58 -7.35 -14.61 16.83
CA ASP A 58 -7.53 -14.87 18.27
C ASP A 58 -8.03 -13.62 19.03
N ALA A 59 -9.35 -13.43 18.98
CA ALA A 59 -10.10 -12.63 19.94
C ALA A 59 -10.17 -13.39 21.28
N GLY A 60 -9.06 -13.47 22.02
CA GLY A 60 -9.04 -14.22 23.27
C GLY A 60 -7.73 -14.13 24.06
N ALA A 61 -7.23 -12.94 24.35
CA ALA A 61 -6.16 -12.76 25.35
C ALA A 61 -6.53 -11.65 26.33
N GLN A 62 -6.61 -12.01 27.60
CA GLN A 62 -6.92 -11.12 28.73
C GLN A 62 -5.92 -9.97 28.80
N ALA A 63 -6.42 -8.74 28.72
CA ALA A 63 -5.66 -7.54 28.98
C ALA A 63 -5.46 -7.36 30.49
N ASP A 64 -4.21 -7.49 30.96
CA ASP A 64 -3.82 -7.05 32.30
C ASP A 64 -3.84 -5.52 32.34
N ARG A 65 -4.91 -4.97 32.92
CA ARG A 65 -5.05 -3.52 33.15
C ARG A 65 -4.27 -3.13 34.40
N HIS A 66 -3.04 -2.70 34.23
CA HIS A 66 -2.38 -1.85 35.23
C HIS A 66 -2.67 -0.39 34.88
N GLY A 67 -3.60 0.18 35.66
CA GLY A 67 -4.10 1.53 35.48
C GLY A 67 -3.11 2.56 35.98
N ASP A 68 -2.52 3.29 35.05
CA ASP A 68 -2.04 4.64 35.28
C ASP A 68 -2.86 5.56 34.37
N GLY A 69 -3.37 6.67 34.91
CA GLY A 69 -4.42 7.50 34.32
C GLY A 69 -4.03 8.31 33.08
N GLY A 70 -3.22 7.74 32.19
CA GLY A 70 -2.85 8.34 30.90
C GLY A 70 -4.06 8.51 29.99
N ALA A 71 -4.06 9.59 29.20
CA ALA A 71 -5.02 9.79 28.12
C ALA A 71 -5.08 8.53 27.22
N PRO A 72 -6.26 8.17 26.69
CA PRO A 72 -6.40 6.99 25.84
C PRO A 72 -5.38 7.09 24.69
N SER A 73 -4.47 6.11 24.62
CA SER A 73 -3.51 6.02 23.53
C SER A 73 -4.24 5.80 22.22
N VAL A 74 -3.85 6.55 21.18
CA VAL A 74 -4.33 6.31 19.81
C VAL A 74 -3.91 4.90 19.41
N GLY A 75 -4.88 4.04 19.07
CA GLY A 75 -4.61 2.68 18.64
C GLY A 75 -4.01 2.58 17.24
N SER A 76 -3.54 1.40 16.86
CA SER A 76 -3.14 1.12 15.47
C SER A 76 -4.29 1.37 14.49
N MET A 77 -3.96 1.79 13.27
CA MET A 77 -4.95 1.85 12.20
C MET A 77 -5.07 0.49 11.49
N PRO A 78 -6.29 0.01 11.21
CA PRO A 78 -6.49 -1.21 10.46
C PRO A 78 -6.17 -0.96 8.98
N THR A 79 -5.00 -1.41 8.54
CA THR A 79 -4.63 -1.41 7.11
C THR A 79 -4.16 -2.80 6.69
N ARG A 80 -4.24 -3.06 5.38
CA ARG A 80 -3.80 -4.31 4.76
C ARG A 80 -2.45 -4.17 4.06
N VAL A 81 -1.84 -2.98 4.10
CA VAL A 81 -0.50 -2.74 3.54
C VAL A 81 0.52 -3.46 4.39
N THR A 82 1.16 -4.48 3.84
CA THR A 82 2.22 -5.17 4.55
C THR A 82 3.44 -4.27 4.70
N ALA A 83 4.07 -4.34 5.87
CA ALA A 83 5.31 -3.65 6.18
C ALA A 83 6.23 -4.60 6.95
N ARG A 84 7.52 -4.26 7.03
CA ARG A 84 8.53 -5.07 7.71
C ARG A 84 9.33 -4.20 8.66
N LEU A 85 9.50 -4.70 9.88
CA LEU A 85 10.21 -4.02 10.95
C LEU A 85 11.38 -4.88 11.41
N ASP A 86 12.60 -4.37 11.32
CA ASP A 86 13.77 -4.92 11.97
C ASP A 86 14.08 -4.13 13.24
N VAL A 87 13.87 -4.75 14.40
CA VAL A 87 14.17 -4.17 15.70
C VAL A 87 15.55 -4.62 16.16
N VAL A 88 16.38 -3.67 16.56
CA VAL A 88 17.69 -3.91 17.17
C VAL A 88 17.65 -3.39 18.60
N ASN A 89 17.88 -4.26 19.57
CA ASN A 89 18.05 -3.84 20.95
C ASN A 89 19.48 -3.27 21.14
N THR A 90 19.62 -1.95 21.04
CA THR A 90 20.85 -1.22 21.34
C THR A 90 21.01 -0.88 22.82
N CYS A 91 20.06 -1.28 23.67
CA CYS A 91 20.09 -1.05 25.11
C CYS A 91 21.02 -2.03 25.83
N ALA A 92 21.42 -1.67 27.05
CA ALA A 92 22.17 -2.55 27.95
C ALA A 92 21.27 -3.58 28.67
N ARG A 93 19.94 -3.42 28.59
CA ARG A 93 18.94 -4.27 29.24
C ARG A 93 17.94 -4.84 28.23
N PRO A 94 17.16 -5.86 28.61
CA PRO A 94 16.12 -6.39 27.74
C PRO A 94 15.09 -5.33 27.35
N VAL A 95 14.61 -5.40 26.11
CA VAL A 95 13.57 -4.51 25.59
C VAL A 95 12.34 -5.31 25.19
N GLU A 96 11.17 -4.88 25.62
CA GLU A 96 9.90 -5.42 25.18
C GLU A 96 9.40 -4.66 23.94
N LEU A 97 9.10 -5.40 22.87
CA LEU A 97 8.38 -4.90 21.71
C LEU A 97 6.88 -5.20 21.89
N ARG A 98 6.08 -4.13 21.96
CA ARG A 98 4.64 -4.20 22.13
C ARG A 98 3.92 -3.58 20.94
N TRP A 99 2.88 -4.24 20.46
CA TRP A 99 1.95 -3.70 19.48
C TRP A 99 0.78 -3.03 20.21
N VAL A 100 0.39 -1.83 19.81
CA VAL A 100 -0.83 -1.18 20.32
C VAL A 100 -1.98 -1.57 19.40
N ASP A 101 -2.96 -2.33 19.89
CA ASP A 101 -4.08 -2.77 19.08
C ASP A 101 -5.01 -1.61 18.65
N TRP A 102 -6.04 -1.93 17.87
CA TRP A 102 -6.97 -0.92 17.35
C TRP A 102 -7.74 -0.18 18.44
N GLY A 103 -7.91 -0.80 19.61
CA GLY A 103 -8.56 -0.20 20.78
C GLY A 103 -7.61 0.60 21.66
N GLY A 104 -6.33 0.70 21.29
CA GLY A 104 -5.30 1.38 22.09
C GLY A 104 -4.67 0.49 23.17
N ALA A 105 -5.05 -0.79 23.27
CA ALA A 105 -4.48 -1.70 24.28
C ALA A 105 -3.15 -2.29 23.80
N GLU A 106 -2.18 -2.39 24.70
CA GLU A 106 -0.86 -2.93 24.35
C GLU A 106 -0.83 -4.46 24.44
N ARG A 107 -0.18 -5.09 23.46
CA ARG A 107 0.09 -6.52 23.43
C ARG A 107 1.59 -6.76 23.29
N THR A 108 2.19 -7.37 24.31
CA THR A 108 3.60 -7.77 24.25
C THR A 108 3.78 -8.84 23.21
N TYR A 109 4.63 -8.53 22.22
CA TYR A 109 4.89 -9.41 21.10
C TYR A 109 6.17 -10.23 21.33
N ARG A 110 7.24 -9.58 21.81
CA ARG A 110 8.50 -10.26 22.18
C ARG A 110 9.35 -9.42 23.13
N THR A 111 10.28 -10.10 23.81
CA THR A 111 11.37 -9.47 24.55
C THR A 111 12.70 -9.75 23.85
N LEU A 112 13.50 -8.71 23.63
CA LEU A 112 14.82 -8.78 23.01
C LEU A 112 15.90 -8.63 24.08
N ALA A 113 16.83 -9.58 24.19
CA ALA A 113 18.02 -9.43 25.03
C ALA A 113 18.92 -8.28 24.52
N PRO A 114 19.85 -7.75 25.35
CA PRO A 114 20.83 -6.75 24.91
C PRO A 114 21.58 -7.20 23.65
N GLY A 115 21.66 -6.32 22.65
CA GLY A 115 22.29 -6.60 21.35
C GLY A 115 21.48 -7.50 20.39
N ALA A 116 20.36 -8.07 20.85
CA ALA A 116 19.54 -8.95 20.01
C ALA A 116 18.82 -8.20 18.90
N ARG A 117 18.50 -8.92 17.83
CA ARG A 117 17.74 -8.43 16.67
C ARG A 117 16.48 -9.26 16.44
N ALA A 118 15.46 -8.61 15.91
CA ALA A 118 14.18 -9.22 15.60
C ALA A 118 13.62 -8.66 14.29
N THR A 119 13.26 -9.52 13.36
CA THR A 119 12.41 -9.14 12.23
C THR A 119 10.95 -9.41 12.58
N GLN A 120 10.09 -8.48 12.23
CA GLN A 120 8.65 -8.56 12.41
C GLN A 120 7.95 -8.17 11.11
N ASN A 121 7.15 -9.08 10.56
CA ASN A 121 6.19 -8.72 9.53
C ASN A 121 4.99 -8.04 10.20
N THR A 122 4.61 -6.88 9.72
CA THR A 122 3.53 -6.07 10.29
C THR A 122 2.74 -5.42 9.16
N TYR A 123 1.91 -4.44 9.49
CA TYR A 123 1.21 -3.62 8.53
C TYR A 123 1.61 -2.15 8.71
N ALA A 124 1.43 -1.35 7.66
CA ALA A 124 1.57 0.09 7.77
C ALA A 124 0.67 0.62 8.91
N MET A 125 0.99 1.77 9.48
CA MET A 125 0.23 2.44 10.54
C MET A 125 -0.07 1.61 11.80
N HIS A 126 0.53 0.42 11.94
CA HIS A 126 0.57 -0.29 13.21
C HIS A 126 1.49 0.47 14.15
N LEU A 127 0.95 0.85 15.29
CA LEU A 127 1.66 1.54 16.33
C LEU A 127 2.42 0.51 17.19
N TRP A 128 3.73 0.72 17.29
CA TRP A 128 4.66 -0.11 18.04
C TRP A 128 5.31 0.71 19.15
N ARG A 129 5.49 0.08 20.30
CA ARG A 129 6.17 0.64 21.47
C ARG A 129 7.30 -0.27 21.92
N LEU A 130 8.42 0.35 22.27
CA LEU A 130 9.58 -0.32 22.84
C LEU A 130 9.73 0.10 24.29
N TYR A 131 9.77 -0.87 25.21
CA TYR A 131 9.91 -0.64 26.65
C TYR A 131 11.21 -1.23 27.16
N GLU A 132 11.91 -0.51 28.04
CA GLU A 132 13.07 -1.01 28.79
C GLU A 132 12.76 -0.87 30.29
N ASP A 133 12.73 -1.98 31.02
CA ASP A 133 12.32 -2.03 32.44
C ASP A 133 10.99 -1.30 32.73
N GLY A 134 10.01 -1.48 31.84
CA GLY A 134 8.69 -0.86 31.96
C GLY A 134 8.63 0.63 31.58
N ALA A 135 9.76 1.28 31.29
CA ALA A 135 9.79 2.65 30.78
C ALA A 135 9.69 2.68 29.25
N LEU A 136 8.76 3.48 28.71
CA LEU A 136 8.64 3.69 27.27
C LEU A 136 9.91 4.35 26.73
N ARG A 137 10.58 3.68 25.79
CA ARG A 137 11.77 4.19 25.12
C ARG A 137 11.44 4.81 23.77
N ARG A 138 10.53 4.20 23.03
CA ARG A 138 10.20 4.64 21.67
C ARG A 138 8.79 4.24 21.29
N GLU A 139 8.10 5.13 20.61
CA GLU A 139 6.81 4.90 19.96
C GLU A 139 6.95 5.26 18.49
N PHE A 140 6.46 4.40 17.59
CA PHE A 140 6.52 4.65 16.15
C PHE A 140 5.46 3.85 15.40
N ALA A 141 5.12 4.33 14.23
CA ALA A 141 4.33 3.60 13.24
C ALA A 141 5.07 3.60 11.90
N LEU A 142 4.86 2.56 11.10
CA LEU A 142 5.41 2.49 9.75
C LEU A 142 4.44 3.18 8.78
N PRO A 143 4.72 4.36 8.21
CA PRO A 143 3.74 5.13 7.43
C PRO A 143 3.26 4.46 6.14
N SER A 144 3.99 3.49 5.61
CA SER A 144 3.71 2.87 4.31
C SER A 144 4.21 1.43 4.24
N SER A 145 4.12 0.80 3.07
CA SER A 145 4.80 -0.47 2.78
C SER A 145 6.32 -0.25 2.82
N MET A 146 6.89 -0.21 4.01
CA MET A 146 8.32 0.00 4.21
C MET A 146 8.94 -1.15 4.97
N HIS A 147 10.21 -1.41 4.66
CA HIS A 147 11.11 -2.17 5.51
C HIS A 147 11.98 -1.17 6.29
N ALA A 148 11.79 -1.11 7.60
CA ALA A 148 12.49 -0.19 8.47
C ALA A 148 13.33 -0.92 9.53
N GLU A 149 14.55 -0.42 9.82
CA GLU A 149 15.29 -0.74 11.03
C GLU A 149 14.97 0.30 12.12
N VAL A 150 14.63 -0.18 13.32
CA VAL A 150 14.48 0.62 14.53
C VAL A 150 15.50 0.16 15.58
N ARG A 151 16.10 1.12 16.27
CA ARG A 151 17.06 0.88 17.36
C ARG A 151 16.44 1.34 18.67
N ALA A 152 16.39 0.45 19.65
CA ALA A 152 15.53 0.63 20.82
C ALA A 152 15.97 1.73 21.77
N CYS A 153 17.28 1.92 21.97
CA CYS A 153 17.84 2.94 22.87
C CYS A 153 18.61 4.04 22.14
N ASP A 154 18.36 4.20 20.84
CA ASP A 154 18.74 5.44 20.16
C ASP A 154 17.82 6.57 20.65
N ASP A 155 18.09 7.79 20.23
CA ASP A 155 17.23 8.95 20.51
C ASP A 155 15.75 8.60 20.19
N PRO A 156 14.79 8.86 21.09
CA PRO A 156 13.39 8.51 20.88
C PRO A 156 12.81 9.16 19.60
N ASP A 157 13.32 10.33 19.22
CA ASP A 157 12.94 11.09 18.04
C ASP A 157 13.81 10.78 16.81
N ALA A 158 14.77 9.85 16.93
CA ALA A 158 15.57 9.40 15.79
C ALA A 158 14.63 8.91 14.67
N PRO A 159 14.95 9.20 13.40
CA PRO A 159 14.16 8.65 12.30
C PRO A 159 14.28 7.13 12.25
N LEU A 160 13.23 6.48 11.75
CA LEU A 160 13.31 5.08 11.34
C LEU A 160 14.28 4.98 10.16
N ARG A 161 15.17 3.99 10.17
CA ARG A 161 16.18 3.83 9.11
C ARG A 161 15.57 2.93 8.02
N PRO A 162 15.35 3.40 6.79
CA PRO A 162 14.95 2.51 5.71
C PRO A 162 16.04 1.45 5.51
N VAL A 163 15.64 0.21 5.24
CA VAL A 163 16.57 -0.86 4.86
C VAL A 163 16.61 -0.93 3.32
N PRO A 164 17.64 -0.33 2.67
CA PRO A 164 17.83 -0.49 1.23
C PRO A 164 18.03 -1.98 0.92
N ASP A 165 17.54 -2.44 -0.23
CA ASP A 165 17.61 -3.84 -0.72
C ASP A 165 16.48 -4.80 -0.29
N SER A 166 15.43 -4.31 0.36
CA SER A 166 14.27 -5.15 0.72
C SER A 166 13.32 -5.45 -0.44
N GLY A 167 13.50 -4.82 -1.61
CA GLY A 167 12.51 -4.82 -2.70
C GLY A 167 11.22 -4.05 -2.38
N PHE A 168 11.09 -3.53 -1.15
CA PHE A 168 10.08 -2.54 -0.78
C PHE A 168 10.64 -1.15 -1.11
N VAL A 169 9.99 -0.46 -2.03
CA VAL A 169 10.27 0.96 -2.30
C VAL A 169 9.46 1.75 -1.27
N PRO A 170 10.08 2.34 -0.23
CA PRO A 170 9.32 3.09 0.76
C PRO A 170 8.72 4.35 0.11
N TYR A 171 7.43 4.60 0.35
CA TYR A 171 6.92 5.96 0.33
C TYR A 171 7.31 6.58 1.67
N ALA A 172 8.51 7.17 1.74
CA ALA A 172 8.95 7.95 2.89
C ALA A 172 8.85 9.43 2.50
N PRO A 173 8.01 10.26 3.14
CA PRO A 173 8.13 11.70 2.97
C PRO A 173 9.49 12.13 3.54
N GLU A 174 10.30 12.82 2.74
CA GLU A 174 11.55 13.41 3.23
C GLU A 174 11.23 14.41 4.35
N ARG A 175 11.92 14.28 5.49
CA ARG A 175 11.77 15.19 6.63
C ARG A 175 12.81 16.30 6.52
N THR A 176 12.35 17.54 6.41
CA THR A 176 13.17 18.73 6.66
C THR A 176 13.15 19.02 8.16
N ASP A 177 14.29 18.88 8.83
CA ASP A 177 14.79 19.39 10.15
C ASP A 177 13.86 19.86 11.30
N GLY A 178 12.54 19.59 11.31
CA GLY A 178 11.62 20.29 12.24
C GLY A 178 10.39 19.55 12.77
N GLY A 179 10.18 18.26 12.46
CA GLY A 179 8.96 17.57 12.89
C GLY A 179 8.40 16.66 11.81
N LEU A 180 7.66 15.60 12.18
CA LEU A 180 6.88 14.85 11.19
C LEU A 180 5.69 15.76 10.95
N THR A 181 5.86 16.79 10.13
CA THR A 181 4.72 17.64 9.78
C THR A 181 3.86 16.77 8.89
N PRO A 182 2.66 16.33 9.37
CA PRO A 182 1.79 15.54 8.53
C PRO A 182 1.52 16.36 7.29
N CYS A 183 1.85 15.80 6.14
CA CYS A 183 1.59 16.44 4.87
C CYS A 183 0.08 16.66 4.78
N THR A 184 -0.32 17.89 5.05
CA THR A 184 -1.71 18.32 4.97
C THR A 184 -1.80 19.10 3.67
N PRO A 185 -2.39 18.53 2.61
CA PRO A 185 -2.54 19.23 1.35
C PRO A 185 -3.33 20.51 1.60
N ALA A 186 -2.93 21.59 0.94
CA ALA A 186 -3.70 22.81 0.97
C ALA A 186 -5.13 22.52 0.47
N PRO A 187 -6.17 23.12 1.08
CA PRO A 187 -7.53 22.98 0.58
C PRO A 187 -7.60 23.36 -0.89
N VAL A 188 -8.08 22.46 -1.75
CA VAL A 188 -8.42 22.80 -3.12
C VAL A 188 -9.85 23.35 -3.13
N PRO A 189 -10.11 24.51 -3.75
CA PRO A 189 -11.47 25.00 -3.93
C PRO A 189 -12.34 23.94 -4.61
N ASP A 190 -13.44 23.55 -3.96
CA ASP A 190 -14.38 22.59 -4.51
C ASP A 190 -15.32 23.27 -5.51
N VAL A 191 -14.75 23.69 -6.64
CA VAL A 191 -15.49 24.27 -7.75
C VAL A 191 -15.95 23.13 -8.65
N PRO A 192 -17.24 23.08 -9.05
CA PRO A 192 -17.71 22.11 -10.04
C PRO A 192 -16.87 22.21 -11.33
N GLY A 193 -16.15 21.13 -11.63
CA GLY A 193 -15.40 20.99 -12.87
C GLY A 193 -16.28 20.45 -14.02
N PRO A 194 -15.78 20.42 -15.26
CA PRO A 194 -16.51 19.83 -16.37
C PRO A 194 -16.63 18.31 -16.21
N CYS A 195 -17.72 17.74 -16.70
CA CYS A 195 -17.98 16.30 -16.65
C CYS A 195 -16.94 15.52 -17.49
N SER A 196 -16.86 14.19 -17.31
CA SER A 196 -16.10 13.36 -18.24
C SER A 196 -16.73 13.40 -19.64
N PRO A 197 -15.92 13.36 -20.73
CA PRO A 197 -16.44 13.27 -22.08
C PRO A 197 -16.99 11.87 -22.36
N ARG A 198 -18.07 11.78 -23.15
CA ARG A 198 -18.56 10.51 -23.71
C ARG A 198 -17.76 10.15 -24.96
N GLY A 199 -17.55 8.86 -25.22
CA GLY A 199 -17.02 8.36 -26.50
C GLY A 199 -15.93 7.30 -26.35
N GLU A 200 -15.45 6.82 -27.51
CA GLU A 200 -14.28 5.93 -27.56
C GLU A 200 -13.01 6.76 -27.34
N ALA A 201 -12.42 6.61 -26.16
CA ALA A 201 -11.11 7.14 -25.84
C ALA A 201 -10.12 5.99 -25.61
N PRO A 202 -8.81 6.21 -25.81
CA PRO A 202 -7.80 5.21 -25.49
C PRO A 202 -7.91 4.73 -24.04
N ALA A 203 -7.62 3.45 -23.82
CA ALA A 203 -7.55 2.90 -22.47
C ALA A 203 -6.51 3.65 -21.63
N ALA A 204 -6.84 3.84 -20.36
CA ALA A 204 -5.98 4.45 -19.36
C ALA A 204 -6.05 3.66 -18.05
N THR A 205 -5.06 3.85 -17.18
CA THR A 205 -5.04 3.31 -15.82
C THR A 205 -4.66 4.43 -14.87
N VAL A 206 -5.45 4.61 -13.82
CA VAL A 206 -5.13 5.49 -12.70
C VAL A 206 -4.56 4.64 -11.57
N VAL A 207 -3.41 5.05 -11.04
CA VAL A 207 -2.80 4.50 -9.83
C VAL A 207 -2.76 5.62 -8.80
N LEU A 208 -3.67 5.57 -7.84
CA LEU A 208 -3.68 6.49 -6.71
C LEU A 208 -2.88 5.85 -5.57
N VAL A 209 -1.86 6.53 -5.07
CA VAL A 209 -1.19 6.19 -3.82
C VAL A 209 -1.64 7.18 -2.77
N ASP A 210 -2.15 6.69 -1.65
CA ASP A 210 -2.44 7.55 -0.50
C ASP A 210 -1.12 7.85 0.24
N ASP A 211 -0.46 8.92 -0.18
CA ASP A 211 0.72 9.50 0.48
C ASP A 211 0.35 10.43 1.65
N CYS A 212 -0.92 10.45 2.03
CA CYS A 212 -1.39 11.18 3.19
C CYS A 212 -1.07 10.42 4.48
N ALA A 213 -0.59 11.13 5.50
CA ALA A 213 -0.08 10.48 6.71
C ALA A 213 -1.13 10.05 7.75
N LEU A 214 -2.40 10.47 7.59
CA LEU A 214 -3.33 10.48 8.74
C LEU A 214 -4.73 9.96 8.46
N GLU A 215 -5.30 10.17 7.27
CA GLU A 215 -6.70 9.84 7.01
C GLU A 215 -6.85 9.15 5.65
N PRO A 216 -7.79 8.20 5.50
CA PRO A 216 -8.06 7.58 4.22
C PRO A 216 -8.63 8.61 3.24
N VAL A 217 -8.22 8.49 1.99
CA VAL A 217 -8.77 9.23 0.86
C VAL A 217 -9.77 8.38 0.08
N GLU A 218 -10.57 9.03 -0.74
CA GLU A 218 -11.55 8.37 -1.60
C GLU A 218 -11.44 8.90 -3.02
N LEU A 219 -11.36 7.96 -3.97
CA LEU A 219 -11.20 8.19 -5.39
C LEU A 219 -12.58 8.17 -6.06
N PHE A 220 -12.92 9.29 -6.67
CA PHE A 220 -14.17 9.49 -7.40
C PHE A 220 -13.92 9.69 -8.88
N TRP A 221 -14.74 9.04 -9.71
CA TRP A 221 -14.89 9.39 -11.11
C TRP A 221 -16.00 10.43 -11.25
N VAL A 222 -15.76 11.51 -11.99
CA VAL A 222 -16.81 12.46 -12.37
C VAL A 222 -17.46 11.92 -13.63
N ASP A 223 -18.69 11.40 -13.53
CA ASP A 223 -19.38 10.78 -14.65
C ASP A 223 -19.78 11.78 -15.74
N PHE A 224 -20.42 11.27 -16.81
CA PHE A 224 -20.79 12.07 -17.97
C PHE A 224 -21.87 13.12 -17.68
N ASP A 225 -22.58 12.98 -16.56
CA ASP A 225 -23.66 13.86 -16.13
C ASP A 225 -23.19 14.72 -14.92
N CYS A 226 -21.87 14.84 -14.73
CA CYS A 226 -21.22 15.61 -13.67
C CYS A 226 -21.48 15.09 -12.24
N HIS A 227 -21.89 13.83 -12.07
CA HIS A 227 -22.00 13.23 -10.75
C HIS A 227 -20.72 12.51 -10.35
N GLU A 228 -20.31 12.65 -9.10
CA GLU A 228 -19.20 11.88 -8.56
C GLU A 228 -19.65 10.45 -8.22
N ARG A 229 -18.90 9.47 -8.72
CA ARG A 229 -19.07 8.05 -8.43
C ARG A 229 -17.85 7.58 -7.65
N SER A 230 -18.06 7.12 -6.41
CA SER A 230 -16.98 6.52 -5.61
C SER A 230 -16.54 5.20 -6.23
N TYR A 231 -15.23 5.02 -6.37
CA TYR A 231 -14.61 3.80 -6.89
C TYR A 231 -13.78 3.07 -5.86
N ALA A 232 -12.99 3.81 -5.07
CA ALA A 232 -12.10 3.22 -4.09
C ALA A 232 -11.92 4.13 -2.89
N ARG A 233 -11.92 3.54 -1.70
CA ARG A 233 -11.36 4.15 -0.49
C ARG A 233 -9.94 3.60 -0.33
N VAL A 234 -8.97 4.49 -0.14
CA VAL A 234 -7.54 4.17 -0.04
C VAL A 234 -7.08 4.68 1.32
N GLY A 235 -6.58 3.78 2.18
CA GLY A 235 -6.00 4.17 3.47
C GLY A 235 -4.55 4.65 3.36
N PRO A 236 -3.98 5.26 4.41
CA PRO A 236 -2.60 5.75 4.40
C PRO A 236 -1.60 4.68 3.94
N GLY A 237 -0.79 5.02 2.94
CA GLY A 237 0.18 4.13 2.32
C GLY A 237 -0.39 3.07 1.38
N GLU A 238 -1.72 2.96 1.25
CA GLU A 238 -2.37 2.07 0.28
C GLU A 238 -2.30 2.65 -1.13
N LEU A 239 -2.54 1.79 -2.11
CA LEU A 239 -2.75 2.21 -3.49
C LEU A 239 -4.01 1.59 -4.06
N ALA A 240 -4.69 2.34 -4.92
CA ALA A 240 -5.78 1.86 -5.75
C ALA A 240 -5.38 1.93 -7.23
N ARG A 241 -5.64 0.84 -7.95
CA ARG A 241 -5.50 0.77 -9.41
C ARG A 241 -6.87 0.70 -10.05
N GLN A 242 -7.15 1.62 -10.96
CA GLN A 242 -8.43 1.67 -11.65
C GLN A 242 -8.24 1.79 -13.15
N ALA A 243 -8.72 0.79 -13.88
CA ALA A 243 -8.82 0.86 -15.34
C ALA A 243 -9.89 1.88 -15.74
N THR A 244 -9.60 2.71 -16.73
CA THR A 244 -10.45 3.80 -17.19
C THR A 244 -10.15 4.18 -18.64
N PHE A 245 -10.62 5.35 -19.08
CA PHE A 245 -10.35 5.89 -20.41
C PHE A 245 -9.74 7.28 -20.32
N ALA A 246 -8.89 7.60 -21.29
CA ALA A 246 -8.31 8.94 -21.41
C ALA A 246 -9.42 10.00 -21.50
N GLY A 247 -9.22 11.15 -20.86
CA GLY A 247 -10.22 12.21 -20.75
C GLY A 247 -11.18 12.07 -19.58
N HIS A 248 -11.29 10.90 -18.94
CA HIS A 248 -12.07 10.77 -17.71
C HIS A 248 -11.50 11.65 -16.60
N ARG A 249 -12.38 12.40 -15.92
CA ARG A 249 -12.02 13.28 -14.82
C ARG A 249 -12.19 12.56 -13.49
N TRP A 250 -11.18 12.71 -12.65
CA TRP A 250 -11.07 12.05 -11.35
C TRP A 250 -10.87 13.08 -10.26
N ARG A 251 -11.46 12.80 -9.09
CA ARG A 251 -11.33 13.60 -7.88
C ARG A 251 -10.87 12.72 -6.74
N VAL A 252 -9.98 13.25 -5.91
CA VAL A 252 -9.55 12.63 -4.65
C VAL A 252 -10.05 13.52 -3.53
N ARG A 253 -10.77 12.92 -2.58
CA ARG A 253 -11.31 13.63 -1.42
C ARG A 253 -10.86 12.97 -0.13
N TRP A 254 -10.81 13.72 0.96
CA TRP A 254 -10.77 13.12 2.30
C TRP A 254 -12.03 12.31 2.52
N SER A 255 -11.91 11.03 2.89
CA SER A 255 -13.10 10.17 3.02
C SER A 255 -13.97 10.55 4.23
N ARG A 256 -13.41 11.26 5.24
CA ARG A 256 -14.17 11.72 6.42
C ARG A 256 -14.92 13.03 6.18
N THR A 257 -14.27 14.02 5.58
CA THR A 257 -14.84 15.38 5.44
C THR A 257 -15.44 15.63 4.06
N GLY A 258 -15.13 14.79 3.07
CA GLY A 258 -15.48 15.01 1.67
C GLY A 258 -14.70 16.17 1.03
N GLN A 259 -13.75 16.80 1.71
CA GLN A 259 -12.98 17.92 1.17
C GLN A 259 -12.15 17.47 -0.03
N LEU A 260 -12.19 18.26 -1.11
CA LEU A 260 -11.41 18.03 -2.32
C LEU A 260 -9.90 18.23 -2.05
N LEU A 261 -9.13 17.18 -2.34
CA LEU A 261 -7.67 17.19 -2.27
C LEU A 261 -7.06 17.41 -3.64
N GLN A 262 -7.65 16.80 -4.66
CA GLN A 262 -7.09 16.81 -5.99
C GLN A 262 -8.16 16.58 -7.04
N GLU A 263 -8.01 17.23 -8.19
CA GLU A 263 -8.74 16.91 -9.41
C GLU A 263 -7.73 16.73 -10.55
N PHE A 264 -7.95 15.73 -11.39
CA PHE A 264 -7.09 15.44 -12.53
C PHE A 264 -7.88 14.76 -13.67
N VAL A 265 -7.25 14.68 -14.85
CA VAL A 265 -7.82 14.01 -16.02
C VAL A 265 -6.90 12.86 -16.40
N ALA A 266 -7.46 11.69 -16.61
CA ALA A 266 -6.70 10.52 -17.06
C ALA A 266 -6.13 10.77 -18.47
N THR A 267 -4.86 10.45 -18.67
CA THR A 267 -4.20 10.46 -19.98
C THR A 267 -4.02 9.02 -20.48
N PRO A 268 -3.81 8.79 -21.80
CA PRO A 268 -3.51 7.45 -22.30
C PRO A 268 -2.32 6.82 -21.56
N GLY A 269 -2.41 5.51 -21.26
CA GLY A 269 -1.40 4.80 -20.47
C GLY A 269 -1.67 4.82 -18.96
N THR A 270 -0.61 4.76 -18.15
CA THR A 270 -0.72 4.73 -16.68
C THR A 270 -0.38 6.08 -16.08
N LEU A 271 -1.30 6.65 -15.32
CA LEU A 271 -1.09 7.86 -14.51
C LEU A 271 -0.98 7.47 -13.04
N GLU A 272 0.20 7.65 -12.46
CA GLU A 272 0.46 7.45 -11.03
C GLU A 272 0.49 8.80 -10.31
N LEU A 273 -0.24 8.91 -9.19
CA LEU A 273 -0.31 10.14 -8.40
C LEU A 273 -0.36 9.86 -6.90
N GLY A 274 0.26 10.75 -6.12
CA GLY A 274 0.01 10.88 -4.68
C GLY A 274 -1.29 11.65 -4.44
N ALA A 275 -2.10 11.19 -3.49
CA ALA A 275 -3.34 11.84 -3.07
C ALA A 275 -3.11 13.26 -2.53
N CYS A 276 -2.11 13.43 -1.67
CA CYS A 276 -1.76 14.66 -0.98
C CYS A 276 -0.67 15.49 -1.70
N ARG A 277 0.01 14.94 -2.73
CA ARG A 277 1.12 15.59 -3.49
C ARG A 277 2.21 16.13 -2.58
N CYS A 278 2.59 15.36 -1.57
CA CYS A 278 3.65 15.76 -0.67
C CYS A 278 4.96 15.85 -1.47
N PRO A 279 5.73 16.96 -1.35
CA PRO A 279 7.05 17.01 -1.95
C PRO A 279 7.85 15.81 -1.45
N ARG A 280 8.40 15.08 -2.42
CA ARG A 280 9.33 13.97 -2.19
C ARG A 280 10.70 14.52 -1.86
#